data_AF-A0A6I7NW05-F1
#
_entry.id   AF-A0A6I7NW05-F1
#
_cell.length_a   1.000
_cell.length_b   1.000
_cell.length_c   1.000
_cell.angle_alpha   90.00
_cell.angle_beta   90.00
_cell.angle_gamma   90.00
#
_symmetry.space_group_name_H-M   'P 1'
#
loop_
_entity.id
_entity.type
_entity.pdbx_description
1 polymer ?
#
loop_
_entity_poly.entity_id
_entity_poly.type
_entity_poly.pdbx_seq_one_letter_code
_entity_poly.pdbx_strand_id
1 'polypeptide(L)'
;MVKHSIVLIPFPFDDFTSIKVRPALCLTTEIGKHNHIIIAFISSKIPDNQINSDIIIYKNPSDWEGTGLIVDSVIRLHKLVTVPK
;
A
#
# COMPACT_ATOMS: atom_id res chain seq x y z
N MET A 1 -1.19 -13.89 -1.00
CA MET A 1 -1.75 -12.62 -1.50
C MET A 1 -1.59 -12.60 -3.01
N VAL A 2 -2.43 -11.88 -3.75
CA VAL A 2 -2.41 -11.84 -5.22
C VAL A 2 -1.76 -10.55 -5.69
N LYS A 3 -0.98 -10.59 -6.77
CA LYS A 3 -0.41 -9.37 -7.37
C LYS A 3 -1.53 -8.37 -7.73
N HIS A 4 -1.32 -7.09 -7.46
CA HIS A 4 -2.27 -5.99 -7.61
C HIS A 4 -3.46 -5.99 -6.63
N SER A 5 -3.52 -6.94 -5.68
CA SER A 5 -4.52 -6.88 -4.61
C SER A 5 -4.14 -5.87 -3.53
N ILE A 6 -5.15 -5.25 -2.93
CA ILE A 6 -5.01 -4.43 -1.72
C ILE A 6 -5.32 -5.31 -0.51
N VAL A 7 -4.41 -5.30 0.46
CA VAL A 7 -4.50 -6.10 1.69
C VAL A 7 -4.34 -5.21 2.92
N LEU A 8 -4.83 -5.66 4.07
CA LEU A 8 -4.56 -5.02 5.35
C LEU A 8 -3.36 -5.68 6.03
N ILE A 9 -2.35 -4.88 6.37
CA ILE A 9 -1.16 -5.38 7.06
C ILE A 9 -0.76 -4.46 8.23
N PRO A 10 -0.19 -5.00 9.32
CA PRO A 10 0.40 -4.19 10.38
C PRO A 10 1.62 -3.43 9.85
N PHE A 11 1.60 -2.10 9.92
CA PHE A 11 2.69 -1.26 9.44
C PHE A 11 3.13 -0.27 10.53
N PRO A 12 4.45 -0.14 10.79
CA PRO A 12 4.96 0.83 11.76
C PRO A 12 4.80 2.27 11.25
N PHE A 13 4.64 3.21 12.15
CA PHE A 13 4.86 4.62 11.81
C PHE A 13 6.35 4.85 11.48
N ASP A 14 6.63 5.96 10.77
CA ASP A 14 8.00 6.31 10.36
C ASP A 14 8.94 6.56 11.55
N ASP A 15 8.38 6.92 12.70
CA ASP A 15 9.07 7.10 13.97
C ASP A 15 9.17 5.79 14.79
N PHE A 16 8.68 4.68 14.24
CA PHE A 16 8.62 3.35 14.86
C PHE A 16 7.93 3.32 16.24
N THR A 17 7.15 4.34 16.58
CA THR A 17 6.52 4.46 17.91
C THR A 17 5.37 3.50 18.11
N SER A 18 4.68 3.15 17.02
CA SER A 18 3.51 2.29 17.06
C SER A 18 3.29 1.59 15.73
N ILE A 19 2.45 0.55 15.75
CA ILE A 19 2.03 -0.21 14.58
C ILE A 19 0.53 0.03 14.40
N LYS A 20 0.13 0.29 13.16
CA LYS A 20 -1.29 0.40 12.78
C LYS A 20 -1.55 -0.49 11.57
N VAL A 21 -2.68 -1.19 11.58
CA VAL A 21 -3.15 -1.93 10.41
C VAL A 21 -3.57 -0.95 9.33
N ARG A 22 -2.97 -1.06 8.15
CA ARG A 22 -3.18 -0.14 7.03
C ARG A 22 -3.24 -0.90 5.70
N PRO A 23 -3.91 -0.34 4.69
CA PRO A 23 -3.92 -0.94 3.38
C PRO A 23 -2.52 -0.91 2.73
N ALA A 24 -2.22 -1.93 1.95
CA ALA A 24 -1.00 -2.02 1.16
C ALA A 24 -1.29 -2.71 -0.19
N LEU A 25 -0.61 -2.29 -1.24
CA LEU A 25 -0.71 -2.86 -2.58
C LEU A 25 0.34 -3.97 -2.79
N CYS A 26 -0.07 -5.16 -3.18
CA CYS A 26 0.85 -6.22 -3.59
C CYS A 26 1.47 -5.93 -4.96
N LEU A 27 2.76 -5.63 -5.00
CA LEU A 27 3.47 -5.31 -6.24
C LEU A 27 3.94 -6.55 -7.01
N THR A 28 4.19 -7.65 -6.30
CA THR A 28 4.73 -8.88 -6.89
C THR A 28 3.80 -10.06 -6.67
N THR A 29 4.02 -11.12 -7.44
CA THR A 29 3.64 -12.47 -7.03
C THR A 29 4.56 -12.94 -5.91
N GLU A 30 4.34 -14.16 -5.41
CA GLU A 30 5.26 -14.82 -4.48
C GLU A 30 6.65 -15.00 -5.11
N ILE A 31 7.69 -14.70 -4.34
CA ILE A 31 9.09 -14.76 -4.74
C ILE A 31 9.84 -15.70 -3.79
N GLY A 32 10.60 -16.62 -4.39
CA GLY A 32 11.51 -17.51 -3.68
C GLY A 32 10.82 -18.59 -2.84
N LYS A 33 11.63 -19.36 -2.10
CA LYS A 33 11.17 -20.54 -1.34
C LYS A 33 10.22 -20.19 -0.18
N HIS A 34 10.27 -18.95 0.29
CA HIS A 34 9.49 -18.48 1.44
C HIS A 34 8.23 -17.71 1.02
N ASN A 35 7.88 -17.73 -0.27
CA ASN A 35 6.69 -17.08 -0.81
C ASN A 35 6.60 -15.60 -0.41
N HIS A 36 7.73 -14.89 -0.47
CA HIS A 36 7.80 -13.49 -0.11
C HIS A 36 7.06 -12.63 -1.12
N ILE A 37 6.43 -11.55 -0.66
CA ILE A 37 5.71 -10.60 -1.51
C ILE A 37 6.21 -9.20 -1.18
N ILE A 38 6.53 -8.44 -2.22
CA ILE A 38 6.84 -7.02 -2.08
C ILE A 38 5.52 -6.24 -2.13
N ILE A 39 5.32 -5.40 -1.13
CA ILE A 39 4.13 -4.56 -1.01
C ILE A 39 4.52 -3.08 -0.95
N ALA A 40 3.65 -2.22 -1.47
CA ALA A 40 3.74 -0.77 -1.33
C ALA A 40 2.69 -0.25 -0.37
N PHE A 41 3.06 0.73 0.44
CA PHE A 41 2.17 1.30 1.43
C PHE A 41 1.06 2.16 0.84
N ILE A 42 -0.15 2.09 1.42
CA ILE A 42 -1.25 3.02 1.11
C ILE A 42 -1.59 3.85 2.36
N SER A 43 -1.72 5.16 2.17
CA SER A 43 -2.08 6.13 3.22
C SER A 43 -3.30 6.92 2.81
N SER A 44 -4.21 7.21 3.74
CA SER A 44 -5.27 8.22 3.53
C SER A 44 -4.77 9.66 3.72
N LYS A 45 -3.55 9.83 4.26
CA LYS A 45 -2.91 11.14 4.40
C LYS A 45 -2.10 11.43 3.15
N ILE A 46 -2.71 12.17 2.22
CA ILE A 46 -2.05 12.68 1.02
C ILE A 46 -1.14 13.85 1.44
N PRO A 47 0.17 13.81 1.13
CA PRO A 47 1.08 14.90 1.46
C PRO A 47 0.84 16.11 0.53
N ASP A 48 1.02 17.32 1.05
CA ASP A 48 0.95 18.55 0.25
C ASP A 48 2.08 18.59 -0.80
N ASN A 49 3.28 18.17 -0.38
CA ASN A 49 4.46 18.05 -1.24
C ASN A 49 4.60 16.62 -1.76
N GLN A 50 3.93 16.34 -2.87
CA GLN A 50 3.99 15.03 -3.53
C GLN A 50 5.33 14.85 -4.24
N ILE A 51 5.84 13.62 -4.21
CA ILE A 51 7.04 13.23 -4.95
C ILE A 51 6.68 12.21 -6.04
N ASN A 52 7.60 11.97 -6.98
CA ASN A 52 7.36 11.08 -8.13
C ASN A 52 6.95 9.64 -7.77
N SER A 53 7.23 9.19 -6.54
CA SER A 53 6.85 7.88 -6.04
C SER A 53 5.48 7.84 -5.36
N ASP A 54 4.81 8.98 -5.20
CA ASP A 54 3.45 9.05 -4.68
C ASP A 54 2.44 8.92 -5.85
N ILE A 55 1.57 7.92 -5.78
CA ILE A 55 0.48 7.71 -6.75
C ILE A 55 -0.85 7.93 -6.03
N ILE A 56 -1.62 8.92 -6.45
CA ILE A 56 -2.91 9.23 -5.82
C ILE A 56 -4.01 8.36 -6.42
N ILE A 57 -4.82 7.80 -5.54
CA ILE A 57 -6.07 7.13 -5.85
C ILE A 57 -7.19 8.04 -5.33
N TYR A 58 -7.84 8.75 -6.23
CA TYR A 58 -9.02 9.54 -5.90
C TYR A 58 -10.25 8.65 -5.86
N LYS A 59 -11.15 8.93 -4.93
CA LYS A 59 -12.48 8.32 -4.87
C LYS A 59 -13.37 8.88 -5.99
N ASN A 60 -13.10 8.44 -7.21
CA ASN A 60 -13.87 8.73 -8.42
C ASN A 60 -14.47 7.41 -8.96
N PRO A 61 -15.53 7.41 -9.80
CA PRO A 61 -16.17 6.16 -10.20
C PRO A 61 -15.29 5.23 -11.05
N SER A 62 -14.36 5.77 -11.86
CA SER A 62 -13.62 4.97 -12.85
C SER A 62 -12.41 4.23 -12.27
N ASP A 63 -11.68 4.86 -11.35
CA ASP A 63 -10.38 4.35 -10.87
C ASP A 63 -10.48 3.76 -9.45
N TRP A 64 -11.66 3.86 -8.83
CA TRP A 64 -11.92 3.43 -7.46
C TRP A 64 -12.61 2.07 -7.34
N GLU A 65 -13.38 1.69 -8.35
CA GLU A 65 -14.22 0.49 -8.29
C GLU A 65 -13.33 -0.75 -8.12
N GLY A 66 -13.65 -1.57 -7.12
CA GLY A 66 -12.88 -2.77 -6.78
C GLY A 66 -11.66 -2.56 -5.85
N THR A 67 -11.30 -1.32 -5.48
CA THR A 67 -10.16 -1.07 -4.57
C THR A 67 -10.48 -1.41 -3.10
N GLY A 68 -11.74 -1.29 -2.69
CA GLY A 68 -12.15 -1.45 -1.28
C GLY A 68 -11.68 -0.34 -0.34
N LEU A 69 -11.05 0.72 -0.87
CA LEU A 69 -10.68 1.90 -0.11
C LEU A 69 -11.95 2.73 0.19
N ILE A 70 -11.93 3.51 1.27
CA ILE A 70 -13.10 4.30 1.73
C ILE A 70 -12.97 5.81 1.47
N VAL A 71 -11.74 6.31 1.35
CA VAL A 71 -11.38 7.74 1.22
C VAL A 71 -10.16 7.88 0.32
N ASP A 72 -10.03 9.03 -0.36
CA ASP A 72 -8.84 9.37 -1.17
C ASP A 72 -7.55 8.93 -0.49
N SER A 73 -6.68 8.29 -1.26
CA SER A 73 -5.53 7.59 -0.76
C SER A 73 -4.31 7.82 -1.64
N VAL A 74 -3.12 7.57 -1.10
CA VAL A 74 -1.85 7.65 -1.84
C VAL A 74 -1.08 6.35 -1.65
N ILE A 75 -0.67 5.73 -2.75
CA ILE A 75 0.32 4.66 -2.76
C ILE A 75 1.70 5.32 -2.69
N ARG A 76 2.53 4.90 -1.74
CA ARG A 76 3.88 5.45 -1.54
C ARG A 76 4.91 4.42 -1.99
N LEU A 77 5.35 4.50 -3.25
CA LEU A 77 6.27 3.51 -3.87
C LEU A 77 7.69 3.56 -3.31
N HIS A 78 8.07 4.61 -2.58
CA HIS A 78 9.33 4.66 -1.82
C HIS A 78 9.23 3.96 -0.45
N LYS A 79 8.03 3.53 -0.04
CA LYS A 79 7.79 2.77 1.19
C LYS A 79 7.40 1.34 0.86
N LEU A 80 8.40 0.55 0.53
CA LEU A 80 8.26 -0.86 0.18
C LEU A 80 8.69 -1.75 1.33
N VAL A 81 7.97 -2.86 1.52
CA VAL A 81 8.32 -3.90 2.49
C VAL A 81 8.16 -5.27 1.83
N THR A 82 9.03 -6.20 2.22
CA THR A 82 8.90 -7.62 1.88
C THR A 82 8.25 -8.33 3.05
N VAL A 83 7.12 -8.99 2.80
CA VAL A 83 6.40 -9.79 3.80
C VAL A 83 6.33 -11.24 3.36
N PRO A 84 6.39 -12.22 4.29
CA PRO A 84 5.95 -13.57 3.98
C PRO A 84 4.44 -13.55 3.69
N LYS A 85 4.01 -14.36 2.72
CA LYS A 85 2.59 -14.57 2.43
C LYS A 85 1.85 -15.22 3.59
#